data_AF-A0A9D1EMZ7-F1
#
_entry.id   AF-A0A9D1EMZ7-F1
#
_cell.length_a   1.000
_cell.length_b   1.000
_cell.length_c   1.000
_cell.angle_alpha   90.00
_cell.angle_beta   90.00
_cell.angle_gamma   90.00
#
_symmetry.space_group_name_H-M   'P 1'
#
loop_
_entity.id
_entity.type
_entity.pdbx_description
1 polymer ?
#
loop_
_entity_poly.entity_id
_entity_poly.type
_entity_poly.pdbx_seq_one_letter_code
_entity_poly.pdbx_strand_id
1 'polypeptide(L)' 'MSERKVIVAKTAGFCCGVKRAVDMAYKAVEGCKDKGARIYTYGELIHNRSVTDDLAKKGVEKTDSLDCVAEGDVVIIRSH' A
#
# COMPACT_ATOMS: atom_id res chain seq x y z
N MET A 1 -15.74 37.93 -17.62
CA MET A 1 -14.72 37.07 -16.96
C MET A 1 -14.50 35.86 -17.85
N SER A 2 -13.26 35.46 -18.13
CA SER A 2 -13.00 34.26 -18.92
C SER A 2 -13.35 33.02 -18.09
N GLU A 3 -14.18 32.12 -18.63
CA GLU A 3 -14.50 30.83 -18.00
C GLU A 3 -13.25 29.95 -17.94
N ARG A 4 -12.89 29.51 -16.73
CA ARG A 4 -11.83 28.51 -16.56
C ARG A 4 -12.39 27.14 -16.86
N LYS A 5 -11.76 26.43 -17.81
CA LYS A 5 -12.11 25.07 -18.18
C LYS A 5 -11.09 24.09 -17.60
N VAL A 6 -11.57 23.08 -16.86
CA VAL A 6 -10.74 21.96 -16.41
C VAL A 6 -10.79 20.87 -17.48
N ILE A 7 -9.64 20.43 -17.96
CA ILE A 7 -9.51 19.36 -18.96
C ILE A 7 -8.75 18.20 -18.30
N VAL A 8 -9.39 17.05 -18.22
CA VAL A 8 -8.79 15.82 -17.66
C VAL A 8 -8.17 15.02 -18.79
N ALA A 9 -7.01 14.42 -18.55
CA ALA A 9 -6.34 13.55 -19.50
C ALA A 9 -7.16 12.28 -19.78
N LYS A 10 -6.98 11.68 -20.97
CA LYS A 10 -7.63 10.41 -21.36
C LYS A 10 -7.31 9.26 -20.40
N THR A 11 -6.11 9.28 -19.82
CA THR A 11 -5.63 8.29 -18.85
C THR A 11 -4.99 9.02 -17.67
N ALA A 12 -5.41 8.69 -16.46
CA ALA A 12 -4.86 9.21 -15.21
C ALA A 12 -5.05 8.17 -14.09
N GLY A 13 -4.17 8.15 -13.10
CA GLY A 13 -4.26 7.26 -11.94
C GLY A 13 -3.19 6.18 -11.90
N PHE A 14 -3.52 5.02 -11.31
CA PHE A 14 -2.57 3.94 -11.07
C PHE A 14 -2.16 3.22 -12.36
N CYS A 15 -0.85 2.97 -12.50
CA CYS A 15 -0.37 1.99 -13.47
C CYS A 15 -0.68 0.56 -12.99
N CYS A 16 -0.54 -0.42 -13.87
CA CYS A 16 -0.80 -1.83 -13.57
C CYS A 16 0.05 -2.35 -12.39
N GLY A 17 1.31 -1.92 -12.28
CA GLY A 17 2.21 -2.30 -11.18
C GLY A 17 1.74 -1.76 -9.83
N VAL A 18 1.45 -0.46 -9.76
CA VAL A 18 0.93 0.19 -8.54
C VAL A 18 -0.40 -0.43 -8.13
N LYS A 19 -1.32 -0.64 -9.07
CA LYS A 19 -2.60 -1.28 -8.78
C LYS A 19 -2.41 -2.67 -8.17
N ARG A 20 -1.57 -3.51 -8.78
CA ARG A 20 -1.27 -4.85 -8.27
C ARG A 20 -0.69 -4.83 -6.86
N ALA A 21 0.26 -3.93 -6.59
CA ALA A 21 0.89 -3.82 -5.29
C ALA A 21 -0.09 -3.45 -4.18
N VAL A 22 -0.95 -2.48 -4.47
CA VAL A 22 -2.01 -2.02 -3.56
C VAL A 22 -3.03 -3.15 -3.33
N ASP A 23 -3.48 -3.82 -4.39
CA ASP A 23 -4.41 -4.95 -4.30
C ASP A 23 -3.83 -6.11 -3.47
N MET A 24 -2.54 -6.40 -3.63
CA MET A 24 -1.84 -7.43 -2.83
C MET A 24 -1.77 -7.05 -1.35
N ALA A 25 -1.48 -5.78 -1.04
CA ALA A 25 -1.45 -5.31 0.33
C ALA A 25 -2.81 -5.41 1.02
N TYR A 26 -3.88 -5.01 0.33
CA TYR A 26 -5.24 -5.16 0.87
C TYR A 26 -5.62 -6.63 1.10
N LYS A 27 -5.29 -7.53 0.16
CA LYS A 27 -5.54 -8.96 0.33
C LYS A 27 -4.76 -9.57 1.49
N ALA A 28 -3.53 -9.12 1.72
CA ALA A 28 -2.75 -9.56 2.88
C ALA A 28 -3.43 -9.15 4.20
N VAL A 29 -3.93 -7.92 4.28
CA VAL A 29 -4.72 -7.42 5.43
C VAL A 29 -5.95 -8.29 5.67
N GLU A 30 -6.73 -8.58 4.64
CA GLU A 30 -7.93 -9.40 4.75
C GLU A 30 -7.58 -10.84 5.18
N GLY A 31 -6.54 -11.44 4.61
CA GLY A 31 -6.15 -12.82 4.90
C GLY A 31 -5.49 -13.06 6.25
N CYS A 32 -4.96 -12.02 6.90
CA CYS A 32 -4.30 -12.13 8.21
C CYS A 32 -5.18 -11.67 9.38
N LYS A 33 -6.33 -11.06 9.10
CA LYS A 33 -7.25 -10.47 10.09
C LYS A 33 -7.62 -11.44 11.22
N ASP A 34 -7.79 -12.73 10.89
CA ASP A 34 -8.20 -13.77 11.84
C ASP A 34 -7.03 -14.56 12.44
N LYS A 35 -5.79 -14.30 11.99
CA LYS A 35 -4.60 -15.09 12.35
C LYS A 35 -3.73 -14.44 13.42
N GLY A 36 -4.00 -13.18 13.77
CA GLY A 36 -3.18 -12.40 14.71
C GLY A 36 -1.76 -12.07 14.21
N ALA A 37 -1.43 -12.42 12.96
CA ALA A 37 -0.15 -12.12 12.32
C ALA A 37 -0.04 -10.62 12.00
N ARG A 38 1.12 -10.03 12.25
CA ARG A 38 1.40 -8.64 11.88
C ARG A 38 1.76 -8.57 10.40
N ILE A 39 1.45 -7.43 9.80
CA ILE A 39 1.76 -7.18 8.39
C ILE A 39 2.71 -6.02 8.32
N TYR A 40 3.84 -6.25 7.66
CA TYR A 40 4.86 -5.25 7.42
C TYR A 40 4.99 -4.96 5.93
N THR A 41 5.33 -3.72 5.62
CA THR A 41 5.86 -3.31 4.32
C THR A 41 7.34 -3.04 4.48
N TYR A 42 8.18 -3.65 3.63
CA TYR A 42 9.61 -3.38 3.63
C TYR A 42 9.89 -2.11 2.83
N GLY A 43 10.02 -1.00 3.56
CA GLY A 43 10.02 0.36 3.03
C GLY A 43 8.64 0.81 2.52
N GLU A 44 8.59 1.95 1.84
CA GLU A 44 7.34 2.46 1.27
C GLU A 44 6.84 1.57 0.12
N LEU A 45 5.60 1.08 0.25
CA LEU A 45 4.96 0.26 -0.79
C LEU A 45 4.92 1.00 -2.14
N ILE A 46 4.48 2.26 -2.10
CA ILE A 46 4.43 3.23 -3.20
C ILE A 46 4.61 4.65 -2.62
N HIS A 47 5.06 5.60 -3.46
CA HIS A 47 5.17 7.02 -3.08
C HIS A 47 3.82 7.75 -3.17
N ASN A 48 2.84 7.30 -2.39
CA ASN A 48 1.53 7.94 -2.27
C ASN A 48 1.05 7.93 -0.81
N ARG A 49 1.08 9.11 -0.17
CA ARG A 49 0.75 9.26 1.25
C ARG A 49 -0.66 8.80 1.59
N SER A 50 -1.64 9.11 0.74
CA SER A 50 -3.03 8.73 1.00
C SER A 50 -3.22 7.22 1.06
N VAL A 51 -2.48 6.46 0.24
CA VAL A 51 -2.55 4.99 0.24
C VAL A 51 -1.76 4.40 1.40
N THR A 52 -0.57 4.92 1.69
CA THR A 52 0.23 4.44 2.83
C THR A 52 -0.47 4.70 4.16
N ASP A 53 -1.13 5.85 4.31
CA ASP A 53 -1.88 6.20 5.52
C ASP A 53 -3.12 5.29 5.70
N ASP A 54 -3.78 4.89 4.60
CA ASP A 54 -4.90 3.95 4.66
C ASP A 54 -4.45 2.54 5.04
N LEU A 55 -3.33 2.07 4.49
CA LEU A 55 -2.73 0.79 4.87
C LEU A 55 -2.29 0.79 6.35
N ALA A 56 -1.70 1.88 6.83
CA ALA A 56 -1.33 2.04 8.23
C ALA A 56 -2.56 1.96 9.16
N LYS A 57 -3.67 2.62 8.80
CA LYS A 57 -4.94 2.52 9.55
C LYS A 57 -5.53 1.12 9.57
N LYS A 58 -5.21 0.31 8.58
CA LYS A 58 -5.63 -1.10 8.47
C LYS A 58 -4.69 -2.07 9.17
N GLY A 59 -3.63 -1.58 9.82
CA GLY A 59 -2.69 -2.40 10.60
C GLY A 59 -1.47 -2.86 9.82
N VAL A 60 -1.17 -2.25 8.67
CA VAL A 60 0.09 -2.49 7.95
C VAL A 60 1.16 -1.53 8.46
N GLU A 61 2.23 -2.08 9.05
CA GLU A 61 3.34 -1.29 9.56
C GLU A 61 4.44 -1.15 8.51
N LYS A 62 5.10 0.01 8.44
CA LYS A 62 6.29 0.19 7.59
C LYS A 62 7.52 -0.16 8.41
N THR A 63 8.37 -1.03 7.89
CA THR A 63 9.68 -1.32 8.48
C THR A 63 10.80 -1.16 7.46
N ASP A 64 11.94 -0.63 7.91
CA ASP A 64 13.16 -0.54 7.09
C ASP A 64 14.15 -1.68 7.42
N SER A 65 13.84 -2.51 8.44
CA SER A 65 14.63 -3.67 8.89
C SER A 65 13.74 -4.88 9.14
N LEU A 66 14.29 -6.09 9.00
CA LEU A 66 13.53 -7.33 9.25
C LEU A 66 13.64 -7.83 10.69
N ASP A 67 14.42 -7.16 11.54
CA ASP A 67 14.69 -7.58 12.93
C ASP A 67 13.43 -7.63 13.83
N CYS A 68 12.39 -6.89 13.45
CA CYS A 68 11.11 -6.85 14.17
C CYS A 68 10.06 -7.83 13.64
N VAL A 69 10.40 -8.61 12.59
CA VAL A 69 9.48 -9.56 11.95
C VAL A 69 9.64 -10.93 12.63
N ALA A 70 8.54 -11.48 13.14
CA ALA A 70 8.53 -12.80 13.75
C ALA A 70 8.11 -13.88 12.73
N GLU A 71 8.40 -15.14 13.06
CA GLU A 71 7.87 -16.27 12.30
C GLU A 71 6.33 -16.25 12.32
N GLY A 72 5.73 -16.34 11.14
CA GLY A 72 4.28 -16.25 10.96
C GLY A 72 3.76 -14.86 10.59
N ASP A 73 4.58 -13.80 10.71
CA ASP A 73 4.25 -12.47 10.19
C ASP A 73 4.34 -12.42 8.66
N VAL A 74 3.64 -11.45 8.06
CA VAL A 74 3.62 -11.25 6.62
C VAL A 74 4.41 -10.00 6.26
N VAL A 75 5.37 -10.14 5.34
CA VAL A 75 6.14 -9.02 4.80
C VAL A 75 5.80 -8.82 3.34
N ILE A 76 5.34 -7.61 3.01
CA ILE A 76 5.08 -7.16 1.65
C ILE A 76 6.31 -6.40 1.16
N ILE A 77 6.89 -6.90 0.07
CA ILE A 77 8.02 -6.24 -0.59
C ILE A 77 7.48 -5.14 -1.53
N ARG A 78 8.08 -3.96 -1.42
CA ARG A 78 7.80 -2.77 -2.24
C ARG A 78 7.89 -3.04 -3.75
N SER A 79 7.20 -2.19 -4.53
CA SER A 79 7.08 -2.37 -5.99
C SER A 79 8.27 -1.89 -6.81
N HIS A 80 9.19 -1.15 -6.16
CA HIS A 80 10.35 -0.52 -6.77
C HIS A 80 11.54 -1.46 -6.81
#